data_AF-A0A4V2R465-F1
#
_entry.id   AF-A0A4V2R465-F1
#
_cell.length_a   1.000
_cell.length_b   1.000
_cell.length_c   1.000
_cell.angle_alpha   90.00
_cell.angle_beta   90.00
_cell.angle_gamma   90.00
#
_symmetry.space_group_name_H-M   'P 1'
#
loop_
_entity.id
_entity.type
_entity.pdbx_description
1 polymer ?
#
loop_
_entity_poly.entity_id
_entity_poly.type
_entity_poly.pdbx_seq_one_letter_code
_entity_poly.pdbx_strand_id
1 'polypeptide(L)'
;MFVAAEVLGREHDVAARLLAQLVAHAEDHGIKDIFLGTTDKFLAAHRFYEKNGFLEVSKSELPRSFPLMAVDTKFYRRMITAA
;
A
#
# COMPACT_ATOMS: atom_id res chain seq x y z
N MET A 1 6.58 -1.48 -0.93
CA MET A 1 6.97 -2.06 0.37
C MET A 1 7.59 -3.42 0.10
N PHE A 2 8.74 -3.74 0.71
CA PHE A 2 9.44 -5.01 0.51
C PHE A 2 9.75 -5.64 1.87
N VAL A 3 9.76 -6.96 1.92
CA VAL A 3 10.07 -7.76 3.10
C VAL A 3 10.96 -8.92 2.64
N ALA A 4 11.97 -9.24 3.44
CA ALA A 4 12.86 -10.36 3.16
C ALA A 4 12.08 -11.68 3.18
N ALA A 5 12.43 -12.62 2.29
CA ALA A 5 11.66 -13.85 2.09
C ALA A 5 11.55 -14.70 3.36
N GLU A 6 12.61 -14.67 4.17
CA GLU A 6 12.77 -15.39 5.44
C GLU A 6 11.77 -14.95 6.52
N VAL A 7 11.23 -13.73 6.40
CA VAL A 7 10.28 -13.16 7.36
C VAL A 7 8.91 -12.85 6.74
N LEU A 8 8.64 -13.42 5.56
CA LEU A 8 7.31 -13.41 4.96
C LEU A 8 6.37 -14.36 5.70
N GLY A 9 5.08 -14.01 5.72
CA GLY A 9 4.03 -14.84 6.30
C GLY A 9 3.65 -14.46 7.73
N ARG A 10 2.69 -15.20 8.28
CA ARG A 10 1.99 -14.87 9.53
C ARG A 10 2.82 -15.07 10.79
N GLU A 11 3.91 -15.83 10.70
CA GLU A 11 4.77 -16.11 11.86
C GLU A 11 5.47 -14.85 12.38
N HIS A 12 5.98 -14.02 11.47
CA HIS A 12 6.66 -12.77 11.81
C HIS A 12 5.82 -11.52 11.57
N ASP A 13 4.84 -11.62 10.65
CA ASP A 13 3.86 -10.59 10.29
C ASP A 13 4.47 -9.20 10.00
N VAL A 14 5.72 -9.20 9.50
CA VAL A 14 6.52 -7.97 9.33
C VAL A 14 5.83 -6.99 8.40
N ALA A 15 5.26 -7.47 7.28
CA ALA A 15 4.54 -6.61 6.33
C ALA A 15 3.35 -5.89 6.98
N ALA A 16 2.55 -6.60 7.78
CA ALA A 16 1.39 -6.01 8.45
C ALA A 16 1.82 -5.00 9.52
N ARG A 17 2.87 -5.30 10.29
CA ARG A 17 3.43 -4.38 11.29
C ARG A 17 3.98 -3.11 10.66
N LEU A 18 4.69 -3.22 9.54
CA LEU A 18 5.17 -2.06 8.77
C LEU A 18 4.01 -1.21 8.27
N LEU A 19 2.97 -1.84 7.71
CA LEU A 19 1.80 -1.11 7.24
C LEU A 19 1.02 -0.46 8.39
N ALA A 20 0.88 -1.13 9.53
CA ALA A 20 0.23 -0.58 10.71
C ALA A 20 0.96 0.67 11.22
N GLN A 21 2.30 0.64 11.27
CA GLN A 21 3.10 1.82 11.64
C GLN A 21 2.94 2.97 10.63
N LEU A 22 2.91 2.67 9.33
CA LEU A 22 2.65 3.68 8.30
C LEU A 22 1.27 4.32 8.47
N VAL A 23 0.24 3.52 8.73
CA VAL A 23 -1.15 4.00 8.90
C VAL A 23 -1.29 4.84 10.16
N ALA A 24 -0.75 4.40 11.30
CA ALA A 24 -0.75 5.18 12.53
C ALA A 24 -0.06 6.54 12.34
N HIS A 25 1.10 6.55 11.67
CA HIS A 25 1.79 7.80 11.34
C HIS A 25 0.95 8.71 10.43
N ALA A 26 0.26 8.14 9.44
CA ALA A 26 -0.63 8.88 8.55
C ALA A 26 -1.80 9.51 9.31
N GLU A 27 -2.41 8.77 10.25
CA GLU A 27 -3.48 9.25 11.12
C GLU A 27 -3.00 10.43 11.99
N ASP A 28 -1.86 10.26 12.67
CA ASP A 28 -1.26 11.28 13.54
C ASP A 28 -0.94 12.60 12.80
N HIS A 29 -0.62 12.51 11.51
CA HIS A 29 -0.27 13.67 10.67
C HIS A 29 -1.45 14.17 9.83
N GLY A 30 -2.64 13.62 10.03
CA GLY A 30 -3.85 14.03 9.30
C GLY A 30 -3.82 13.71 7.80
N ILE A 31 -2.96 12.80 7.36
CA ILE A 31 -2.93 12.28 5.98
C ILE A 31 -4.23 11.51 5.74
N LYS A 32 -4.90 11.79 4.62
CA LYS A 32 -6.23 11.23 4.30
C LYS A 32 -6.20 10.08 3.32
N ASP A 33 -5.16 10.01 2.50
CA ASP A 33 -5.06 9.01 1.44
C ASP A 33 -3.63 8.54 1.27
N ILE A 34 -3.47 7.22 1.19
CA ILE A 34 -2.23 6.56 0.79
C ILE A 34 -2.45 5.98 -0.60
N PHE A 35 -1.66 6.44 -1.57
CA PHE A 35 -1.61 5.89 -2.92
C PHE A 35 -0.33 5.08 -3.10
N LEU A 36 -0.39 3.99 -3.88
CA LEU A 36 0.78 3.25 -4.29
C LEU A 36 0.67 2.75 -5.73
N GLY A 37 1.82 2.66 -6.39
CA GLY A 37 2.02 1.94 -7.65
C GLY A 37 2.69 0.60 -7.39
N THR A 38 2.37 -0.40 -8.21
CA THR A 38 3.01 -1.71 -8.18
C THR A 38 3.03 -2.33 -9.58
N THR A 39 3.88 -3.33 -9.79
CA THR A 39 3.79 -4.22 -10.94
C THR A 39 2.72 -5.29 -10.71
N ASP A 40 2.08 -5.71 -11.79
CA ASP A 40 1.22 -6.89 -11.94
C ASP A 40 1.91 -8.21 -11.57
N LYS A 41 3.25 -8.26 -11.55
CA LYS A 41 4.01 -9.47 -11.20
C LYS A 41 3.96 -9.81 -9.70
N PHE A 42 3.68 -8.85 -8.83
CA PHE A 42 3.69 -9.06 -7.37
C PHE A 42 2.32 -9.47 -6.82
N LEU A 43 1.82 -10.64 -7.24
CA LEU A 43 0.48 -11.14 -6.87
C LEU A 43 0.24 -11.22 -5.35
N ALA A 44 1.26 -11.62 -4.58
CA ALA A 44 1.17 -11.66 -3.11
C ALA A 44 1.00 -10.26 -2.50
N ALA A 45 1.64 -9.25 -3.10
CA ALA A 45 1.51 -7.86 -2.65
C ALA A 45 0.12 -7.32 -2.93
N HIS A 46 -0.49 -7.62 -4.09
CA HIS A 46 -1.87 -7.22 -4.40
C HIS A 46 -2.85 -7.73 -3.36
N ARG A 47 -2.81 -9.05 -3.09
CA ARG A 47 -3.65 -9.68 -2.05
C ARG A 47 -3.41 -9.06 -0.67
N PHE A 48 -2.15 -8.72 -0.36
CA PHE A 48 -1.81 -8.05 0.88
C PHE A 48 -2.43 -6.65 0.94
N TYR A 49 -2.33 -5.84 -0.11
CA TYR A 49 -2.92 -4.50 -0.15
C TYR A 49 -4.45 -4.58 -0.02
N GLU A 50 -5.11 -5.42 -0.81
CA GLU A 50 -6.57 -5.59 -0.82
C GLU A 50 -7.08 -6.03 0.56
N LYS A 51 -6.42 -7.02 1.18
CA LYS A 51 -6.75 -7.46 2.53
C LYS A 51 -6.58 -6.35 3.58
N ASN A 52 -5.68 -5.42 3.34
CA ASN A 52 -5.38 -4.30 4.24
C ASN A 52 -6.06 -2.99 3.80
N GLY A 53 -7.23 -3.06 3.17
CA GLY A 53 -8.09 -1.90 2.94
C GLY A 53 -7.65 -0.98 1.81
N PHE A 54 -6.73 -1.42 0.95
CA PHE A 54 -6.49 -0.75 -0.31
C PHE A 54 -7.51 -1.20 -1.36
N LEU A 55 -7.97 -0.26 -2.16
CA LEU A 55 -8.82 -0.49 -3.32
C LEU A 55 -8.01 -0.21 -4.58
N GLU A 56 -8.12 -1.09 -5.58
CA GLU A 56 -7.51 -0.86 -6.90
C GLU A 56 -8.17 0.36 -7.54
N VAL A 57 -7.35 1.24 -8.13
CA VAL A 57 -7.81 2.46 -8.81
C VAL A 57 -7.15 2.57 -10.17
N SER A 58 -7.82 3.25 -11.10
CA SER A 58 -7.23 3.56 -12.40
C SER A 58 -6.13 4.62 -12.26
N LYS A 59 -5.20 4.63 -13.22
CA LYS A 59 -4.16 5.68 -13.31
C LYS A 59 -4.74 7.10 -13.37
N SER A 60 -5.92 7.27 -13.94
CA SER A 60 -6.64 8.55 -14.03
C SER A 60 -7.15 9.07 -12.69
N GLU A 61 -7.30 8.21 -11.68
CA GLU A 61 -7.75 8.58 -10.34
C GLU A 61 -6.60 9.02 -9.42
N LEU A 62 -5.36 8.87 -9.87
CA LEU A 62 -4.19 9.31 -9.12
C LEU A 62 -4.14 10.85 -9.03
N PRO A 63 -3.68 11.41 -7.90
CA PRO A 63 -3.34 12.82 -7.82
C PRO A 63 -2.33 13.19 -8.91
N ARG A 64 -2.44 14.41 -9.47
CA ARG A 64 -1.48 14.91 -10.48
C ARG A 64 -0.03 14.93 -9.98
N SER A 65 0.16 15.02 -8.67
CA SER A 65 1.48 15.00 -8.01
C SER A 65 2.02 13.59 -7.77
N PHE A 66 1.28 12.52 -8.08
CA PHE A 66 1.73 11.16 -7.85
C PHE A 66 2.94 10.83 -8.75
N PRO A 67 4.08 10.43 -8.19
CA PRO A 67 5.26 10.09 -8.98
C PRO A 67 5.06 8.72 -9.64
N LEU A 68 4.90 8.71 -10.96
CA LEU A 68 4.75 7.47 -11.74
C LEU A 68 6.12 6.86 -12.05
N MET A 69 6.26 5.56 -11.76
CA MET A 69 7.43 4.79 -12.18
C MET A 69 7.09 3.98 -13.44
N ALA A 70 8.06 3.80 -14.33
CA ALA A 70 7.85 3.07 -15.59
C ALA A 70 7.40 1.60 -15.40
N VAL A 71 7.68 1.03 -14.24
CA VAL A 71 7.33 -0.36 -13.87
C VAL A 71 5.94 -0.50 -13.24
N ASP A 72 5.28 0.62 -12.92
CA ASP A 72 3.96 0.58 -12.31
C ASP A 72 2.91 0.24 -13.37
N THR A 73 2.25 -0.90 -13.17
CA THR A 73 1.16 -1.38 -14.04
C THR A 73 -0.17 -1.51 -13.30
N LYS A 74 -0.16 -1.42 -11.96
CA LYS A 74 -1.34 -1.38 -11.10
C LYS A 74 -1.22 -0.30 -10.03
N PHE A 75 -2.35 0.26 -9.62
CA PHE A 75 -2.41 1.33 -8.63
C PHE A 75 -3.48 1.06 -7.59
N TYR A 76 -3.21 1.48 -6.36
CA TYR A 76 -4.11 1.29 -5.25
C TYR A 76 -4.23 2.55 -4.40
N ARG A 77 -5.37 2.72 -3.75
CA ARG A 77 -5.67 3.79 -2.79
C ARG A 77 -6.20 3.19 -1.49
N ARG A 78 -5.74 3.71 -0.36
CA ARG A 78 -6.34 3.47 0.96
C ARG A 78 -6.70 4.81 1.59
N MET A 79 -7.97 4.97 1.94
CA MET A 79 -8.43 6.10 2.76
C MET A 79 -8.01 5.89 4.21
N ILE A 80 -7.56 6.95 4.84
CA ILE A 80 -7.19 7.00 6.26
C ILE A 80 -8.27 7.74 7.02
N THR A 81 -9.01 7.00 7.84
CA THR A 81 -9.98 7.55 8.78
C THR A 81 -9.26 7.90 10.07
N ALA A 82 -9.50 9.09 10.62
CA ALA A 82 -9.04 9.37 11.97
C ALA A 82 -9.71 8.40 12.95
N ALA A 83 -8.94 7.96 13.95
CA ALA A 83 -9.45 7.17 15.07
C ALA A 83 -10.48 7.97 15.91
#